data_AF-A0A662S2H2-F1
#
_entry.id   AF-A0A662S2H2-F1
#
_cell.length_a   1.000
_cell.length_b   1.000
_cell.length_c   1.000
_cell.angle_alpha   90.00
_cell.angle_beta   90.00
_cell.angle_gamma   90.00
#
_symmetry.space_group_name_H-M   'P 1'
#
loop_
_entity.id
_entity.type
_entity.pdbx_description
1 polymer ?
#
loop_
_entity_poly.entity_id
_entity_poly.type
_entity_poly.pdbx_seq_one_letter_code
_entity_poly.pdbx_strand_id
1 'polypeptide(L)'
;MDVAKLLGQSVVEGVVDSGTTSTLTDSARREKDGSFNGGTLWVLSGANAGAVLVVEGFGKNKITVATQAAAFAAGDQYALTDAVFPYWKIRQSINSVVGDVLEVDESLTFEADTYEYTLPALNGAYKGVEFVDSDERTYPSFHDKVRNGVLIFDYGFGGGDGDTIRILTKSPHDLLFDATDTLDAAIPIKKVLWDAVVDVLQWGVRQYRNDASKMTEEFLQLAMGKQEKFGKLQNDELPMVRYKAAGWGR
;
A
#
# COMPACT_ATOMS: atom_id res chain seq x y z
N MET A 1 -11.59 0.05 -1.09
CA MET A 1 -12.87 0.44 -0.44
C MET A 1 -12.64 1.29 0.81
N ASP A 2 -11.73 0.93 1.71
CA ASP A 2 -11.54 1.62 2.99
C ASP A 2 -11.19 3.10 2.87
N VAL A 3 -10.31 3.47 1.92
CA VAL A 3 -10.02 4.89 1.65
C VAL A 3 -11.28 5.67 1.28
N ALA A 4 -12.16 5.12 0.44
CA ALA A 4 -13.43 5.77 0.07
C ALA A 4 -14.35 5.97 1.29
N LYS A 5 -14.43 4.96 2.18
CA LYS A 5 -15.17 5.06 3.46
C LYS A 5 -14.57 6.16 4.35
N LEU A 6 -13.25 6.25 4.45
CA LEU A 6 -12.54 7.26 5.25
C LEU A 6 -12.64 8.68 4.67
N LEU A 7 -12.81 8.81 3.36
CA LEU A 7 -13.08 10.08 2.68
C LEU A 7 -14.49 10.61 2.94
N GLY A 8 -15.32 9.87 3.68
CA GLY A 8 -16.71 10.22 3.94
C GLY A 8 -17.63 10.03 2.73
N GLN A 9 -17.16 9.35 1.67
CA GLN A 9 -18.07 8.99 0.58
C GLN A 9 -19.13 8.02 1.08
N SER A 10 -20.35 8.19 0.59
CA SER A 10 -21.41 7.21 0.84
C SER A 10 -21.05 5.94 0.08
N VAL A 11 -20.47 4.97 0.79
CA VAL A 11 -20.24 3.62 0.28
C VAL A 11 -21.42 2.79 0.71
N VAL A 12 -22.21 2.33 -0.27
CA VAL A 12 -23.39 1.52 -0.04
C VAL A 12 -23.16 0.11 -0.54
N GLU A 13 -23.55 -0.88 0.25
CA GLU A 13 -23.41 -2.30 -0.08
C GLU A 13 -24.76 -2.85 -0.55
N GLY A 14 -24.75 -3.83 -1.44
CA GLY A 14 -25.95 -4.40 -2.05
C GLY A 14 -25.74 -5.82 -2.55
N VAL A 15 -26.83 -6.41 -3.02
CA VAL A 15 -26.88 -7.77 -3.54
C VAL A 15 -27.55 -7.74 -4.90
N VAL A 16 -26.94 -8.39 -5.88
CA VAL A 16 -27.47 -8.48 -7.23
C VAL A 16 -28.70 -9.39 -7.23
N ASP A 17 -29.82 -8.95 -7.81
CA ASP A 17 -31.00 -9.77 -8.07
C ASP A 17 -30.91 -10.49 -9.42
N SER A 18 -30.31 -9.82 -10.40
CA SER A 18 -30.06 -10.36 -11.75
C SER A 18 -29.05 -9.49 -12.50
N GLY A 19 -28.40 -10.05 -13.51
CA GLY A 19 -27.43 -9.29 -14.29
C GLY A 19 -27.07 -9.93 -15.63
N THR A 20 -26.21 -9.22 -16.35
CA THR A 20 -25.55 -9.63 -17.58
C THR A 20 -24.06 -9.39 -17.42
N THR A 21 -23.26 -9.49 -18.48
CA THR A 21 -21.82 -9.16 -18.44
C THR A 21 -21.55 -7.66 -18.29
N SER A 22 -22.50 -6.78 -18.59
CA SER A 22 -22.30 -5.31 -18.50
C SER A 22 -23.27 -4.61 -17.56
N THR A 23 -24.18 -5.36 -16.93
CA THR A 23 -25.23 -4.75 -16.11
C THR A 23 -25.58 -5.62 -14.92
N LEU A 24 -25.84 -5.02 -13.77
CA LEU A 24 -26.44 -5.70 -12.63
C LEU A 24 -27.66 -4.91 -12.14
N THR A 25 -28.66 -5.62 -11.63
CA THR A 25 -29.91 -5.07 -11.13
C THR A 25 -30.02 -5.40 -9.66
N ASP A 26 -30.30 -4.40 -8.84
CA ASP A 26 -30.57 -4.53 -7.41
C ASP A 26 -31.87 -3.78 -7.10
N SER A 27 -32.97 -4.51 -7.03
CA SER A 27 -34.32 -3.97 -6.82
C SER A 27 -34.54 -3.38 -5.44
N ALA A 28 -33.59 -3.51 -4.49
CA ALA A 28 -33.65 -2.83 -3.20
C ALA A 28 -33.17 -1.37 -3.29
N ARG A 29 -32.43 -1.00 -4.35
CA ARG A 29 -31.96 0.37 -4.58
C ARG A 29 -33.10 1.37 -4.79
N ARG A 30 -32.94 2.58 -4.27
CA ARG A 30 -33.97 3.65 -4.25
C ARG A 30 -33.42 5.02 -4.64
N GLU A 31 -32.13 5.08 -4.94
CA GLU A 31 -31.41 6.28 -5.31
C GLU A 31 -31.90 6.79 -6.67
N LYS A 32 -31.72 8.09 -6.93
CA LYS A 32 -32.18 8.73 -8.16
C LYS A 32 -31.33 8.25 -9.34
N ASP A 33 -31.94 8.18 -10.53
CA ASP A 33 -31.21 7.99 -11.78
C ASP A 33 -30.01 8.97 -11.87
N GLY A 34 -28.84 8.41 -12.18
CA GLY A 34 -27.58 9.14 -12.27
C GLY A 34 -26.79 9.29 -10.96
N SER A 35 -27.33 8.91 -9.80
CA SER A 35 -26.68 9.10 -8.49
C SER A 35 -25.27 8.52 -8.37
N PHE A 36 -24.94 7.50 -9.17
CA PHE A 36 -23.64 6.81 -9.13
C PHE A 36 -22.85 6.89 -10.43
N ASN A 37 -23.27 7.70 -11.42
CA ASN A 37 -22.57 7.78 -12.70
C ASN A 37 -21.14 8.33 -12.51
N GLY A 38 -20.16 7.65 -13.09
CA GLY A 38 -18.73 7.93 -12.90
C GLY A 38 -18.18 7.47 -11.55
N GLY A 39 -19.02 6.86 -10.71
CA GLY A 39 -18.65 6.30 -9.42
C GLY A 39 -17.89 4.99 -9.54
N THR A 40 -17.61 4.38 -8.39
CA THR A 40 -16.84 3.13 -8.30
C THR A 40 -17.69 2.01 -7.75
N LEU A 41 -17.69 0.87 -8.43
CA LEU A 41 -18.30 -0.38 -8.02
C LEU A 41 -17.21 -1.39 -7.65
N TRP A 42 -17.23 -1.90 -6.43
CA TRP A 42 -16.42 -3.04 -5.98
C TRP A 42 -17.27 -4.30 -6.00
N VAL A 43 -16.82 -5.34 -6.69
CA VAL A 43 -17.48 -6.64 -6.69
C VAL A 43 -16.88 -7.48 -5.57
N LEU A 44 -17.69 -7.82 -4.58
CA LEU A 44 -17.25 -8.46 -3.33
C LEU A 44 -17.35 -9.99 -3.36
N SER A 45 -18.21 -10.54 -4.22
CA SER A 45 -18.38 -11.99 -4.39
C SER A 45 -18.81 -12.36 -5.81
N GLY A 46 -18.93 -13.66 -6.07
CA GLY A 46 -19.37 -14.18 -7.37
C GLY A 46 -18.23 -14.37 -8.37
N ALA A 47 -18.60 -14.58 -9.64
CA ALA A 47 -17.64 -14.88 -10.71
C ALA A 47 -16.71 -13.70 -11.05
N ASN A 48 -17.10 -12.49 -10.70
CA ASN A 48 -16.33 -11.26 -10.92
C ASN A 48 -15.72 -10.70 -9.62
N ALA A 49 -15.61 -11.51 -8.55
CA ALA A 49 -15.09 -11.07 -7.25
C ALA A 49 -13.69 -10.42 -7.36
N GLY A 50 -13.49 -9.33 -6.63
CA GLY A 50 -12.25 -8.54 -6.66
C GLY A 50 -12.21 -7.49 -7.78
N ALA A 51 -13.15 -7.51 -8.73
CA ALA A 51 -13.21 -6.48 -9.77
C ALA A 51 -13.58 -5.11 -9.19
N VAL A 52 -12.93 -4.07 -9.73
CA VAL A 52 -13.25 -2.67 -9.44
C VAL A 52 -13.57 -1.96 -10.73
N LEU A 53 -14.82 -1.52 -10.86
CA LEU A 53 -15.42 -1.06 -12.10
C LEU A 53 -15.89 0.38 -11.96
N VAL A 54 -15.84 1.12 -13.07
CA VAL A 54 -16.45 2.45 -13.16
C VAL A 54 -17.91 2.28 -13.56
N VAL A 55 -18.80 2.97 -12.87
CA VAL A 55 -20.23 2.97 -13.22
C VAL A 55 -20.47 3.90 -14.40
N GLU A 56 -20.80 3.32 -15.55
CA GLU A 56 -21.12 4.05 -16.79
C GLU A 56 -22.54 4.62 -16.74
N GLY A 57 -23.45 3.98 -16.00
CA GLY A 57 -24.81 4.42 -15.86
C GLY A 57 -25.56 3.78 -14.69
N PHE A 58 -26.36 4.57 -13.99
CA PHE A 58 -27.27 4.13 -12.96
C PHE A 58 -28.68 4.64 -13.25
N GLY A 59 -29.66 3.73 -13.32
CA GLY A 59 -31.06 4.12 -13.39
C GLY A 59 -32.00 2.92 -13.36
N LYS A 60 -33.22 3.13 -12.86
CA LYS A 60 -34.21 2.05 -12.66
C LYS A 60 -33.62 0.83 -11.93
N ASN A 61 -32.86 1.06 -10.85
CA ASN A 61 -32.22 0.02 -10.04
C ASN A 61 -31.17 -0.82 -10.78
N LYS A 62 -30.72 -0.35 -11.95
CA LYS A 62 -29.75 -1.00 -12.80
C LYS A 62 -28.46 -0.21 -12.83
N ILE A 63 -27.36 -0.90 -12.57
CA ILE A 63 -25.99 -0.41 -12.65
C ILE A 63 -25.39 -0.96 -13.95
N THR A 64 -24.81 -0.07 -14.76
CA THR A 64 -24.16 -0.38 -16.04
C THR A 64 -22.67 -0.12 -15.91
N VAL A 65 -21.87 -1.06 -16.40
CA VAL A 65 -20.41 -1.07 -16.37
C VAL A 65 -19.88 -1.61 -17.69
N ALA A 66 -18.59 -1.43 -17.95
CA ALA A 66 -17.91 -2.09 -19.07
C ALA A 66 -18.11 -3.62 -19.01
N THR A 67 -18.20 -4.25 -20.18
CA THR A 67 -18.42 -5.70 -20.30
C THR A 67 -17.35 -6.52 -19.57
N GLN A 68 -17.79 -7.39 -18.67
CA GLN A 68 -16.97 -8.35 -17.94
C GLN A 68 -16.94 -9.71 -18.64
N ALA A 69 -15.97 -10.55 -18.26
CA ALA A 69 -15.84 -11.91 -18.79
C ALA A 69 -17.01 -12.81 -18.37
N ALA A 70 -17.50 -12.64 -17.13
CA ALA A 70 -18.65 -13.38 -16.60
C ALA A 70 -19.84 -12.45 -16.33
N ALA A 71 -21.05 -12.99 -16.43
CA ALA A 71 -22.25 -12.24 -16.07
C ALA A 71 -22.36 -12.10 -14.55
N PHE A 72 -22.89 -10.97 -14.08
CA PHE A 72 -23.31 -10.81 -12.68
C PHE A 72 -24.51 -11.71 -12.40
N ALA A 73 -24.42 -12.51 -11.35
CA ALA A 73 -25.44 -13.48 -10.97
C ALA A 73 -26.25 -13.01 -9.74
N ALA A 74 -27.45 -13.56 -9.59
CA ALA A 74 -28.24 -13.32 -8.39
C ALA A 74 -27.48 -13.80 -7.14
N GLY A 75 -27.42 -12.97 -6.10
CA GLY A 75 -26.68 -13.25 -4.87
C GLY A 75 -25.24 -12.71 -4.82
N ASP A 76 -24.71 -12.22 -5.95
CA ASP A 76 -23.41 -11.55 -5.96
C ASP A 76 -23.47 -10.28 -5.08
N GLN A 77 -22.46 -10.09 -4.24
CA GLN A 77 -22.35 -8.96 -3.33
C GLN A 77 -21.50 -7.86 -3.97
N TYR A 78 -21.87 -6.60 -3.75
CA TYR A 78 -21.12 -5.47 -4.25
C TYR A 78 -21.14 -4.29 -3.26
N ALA A 79 -20.17 -3.39 -3.41
CA ALA A 79 -20.17 -2.06 -2.82
C ALA A 79 -20.11 -1.01 -3.91
N LEU A 80 -20.76 0.13 -3.70
CA LEU A 80 -20.90 1.20 -4.67
C LEU A 80 -20.69 2.56 -4.00
N THR A 81 -20.03 3.47 -4.70
CA THR A 81 -19.89 4.86 -4.26
C THR A 81 -19.97 5.84 -5.42
N ASP A 82 -20.15 7.12 -5.09
CA ASP A 82 -20.28 8.21 -6.05
C ASP A 82 -18.95 8.61 -6.72
N ALA A 83 -19.04 9.54 -7.67
CA ALA A 83 -17.90 10.00 -8.47
C ALA A 83 -17.07 11.12 -7.81
N VAL A 84 -17.32 11.46 -6.53
CA VAL A 84 -16.66 12.61 -5.89
C VAL A 84 -15.14 12.41 -5.85
N PHE A 85 -14.70 11.24 -5.39
CA PHE A 85 -13.31 10.81 -5.44
C PHE A 85 -13.18 9.57 -6.33
N PRO A 86 -12.73 9.74 -7.58
CA PRO A 86 -12.67 8.63 -8.52
C PRO A 86 -11.59 7.62 -8.13
N TYR A 87 -11.83 6.33 -8.42
CA TYR A 87 -10.93 5.24 -8.04
C TYR A 87 -9.48 5.44 -8.50
N TRP A 88 -9.27 5.94 -9.72
CA TRP A 88 -7.91 6.18 -10.23
C TRP A 88 -7.10 7.13 -9.34
N LYS A 89 -7.77 8.14 -8.75
CA LYS A 89 -7.11 9.11 -7.87
C LYS A 89 -6.82 8.46 -6.51
N ILE A 90 -7.76 7.69 -5.98
CA ILE A 90 -7.53 6.90 -4.75
C ILE A 90 -6.31 5.98 -4.93
N ARG A 91 -6.25 5.22 -6.02
CA ARG A 91 -5.13 4.33 -6.33
C ARG A 91 -3.82 5.08 -6.47
N GLN A 92 -3.82 6.20 -7.21
CA GLN A 92 -2.63 7.05 -7.36
C GLN A 92 -2.14 7.57 -6.01
N SER A 93 -3.04 8.02 -5.15
CA SER A 93 -2.72 8.51 -3.82
C SER A 93 -2.14 7.41 -2.95
N ILE A 94 -2.69 6.19 -2.97
CA ILE A 94 -2.11 5.03 -2.30
C ILE A 94 -0.67 4.81 -2.79
N ASN A 95 -0.46 4.63 -4.10
CA ASN A 95 0.87 4.40 -4.65
C ASN A 95 1.87 5.53 -4.36
N SER A 96 1.42 6.78 -4.21
CA SER A 96 2.31 7.90 -3.88
C SER A 96 2.79 7.92 -2.43
N VAL A 97 2.09 7.21 -1.53
CA VAL A 97 2.39 7.20 -0.08
C VAL A 97 2.89 5.85 0.40
N VAL A 98 2.72 4.80 -0.42
CA VAL A 98 3.40 3.52 -0.24
C VAL A 98 4.90 3.81 -0.39
N GLY A 99 5.60 3.74 0.74
CA GLY A 99 7.03 4.02 0.79
C GLY A 99 7.86 2.83 0.33
N ASP A 100 9.15 2.89 0.62
CA ASP A 100 10.06 1.80 0.32
C ASP A 100 9.89 0.63 1.31
N VAL A 101 10.10 -0.59 0.81
CA VAL A 101 10.18 -1.83 1.58
C VAL A 101 11.63 -2.23 1.84
N LEU A 102 11.83 -3.04 2.88
CA LEU A 102 13.11 -3.67 3.15
C LEU A 102 13.11 -5.05 2.46
N GLU A 103 14.01 -5.24 1.51
CA GLU A 103 14.25 -6.53 0.87
C GLU A 103 15.52 -7.16 1.45
N VAL A 104 15.49 -8.49 1.54
CA VAL A 104 16.60 -9.29 2.07
C VAL A 104 17.10 -10.23 0.97
N ASP A 105 18.40 -10.17 0.69
CA ASP A 105 19.11 -11.15 -0.14
C ASP A 105 20.01 -12.02 0.75
N GLU A 106 19.87 -13.34 0.62
CA GLU A 106 20.61 -14.36 1.40
C GLU A 106 21.54 -15.20 0.51
N SER A 107 21.90 -14.70 -0.67
CA SER A 107 22.63 -15.48 -1.68
C SER A 107 24.12 -15.68 -1.35
N LEU A 108 24.63 -14.95 -0.36
CA LEU A 108 26.04 -14.98 0.03
C LEU A 108 26.22 -15.73 1.35
N THR A 109 27.33 -16.46 1.43
CA THR A 109 27.79 -17.13 2.65
C THR A 109 29.17 -16.59 2.99
N PHE A 110 29.40 -16.36 4.28
CA PHE A 110 30.69 -15.91 4.77
C PHE A 110 31.70 -17.06 4.75
N GLU A 111 32.88 -16.82 4.18
CA GLU A 111 34.00 -17.76 4.17
C GLU A 111 35.14 -17.20 5.03
N ALA A 112 35.79 -18.07 5.80
CA ALA A 112 36.96 -17.70 6.60
C ALA A 112 38.02 -16.98 5.75
N ASP A 113 38.62 -15.93 6.34
CA ASP A 113 39.64 -15.07 5.71
C ASP A 113 39.19 -14.36 4.40
N THR A 114 37.88 -14.36 4.09
CA THR A 114 37.32 -13.65 2.94
C THR A 114 36.55 -12.41 3.39
N TYR A 115 37.03 -11.23 2.96
CA TYR A 115 36.49 -9.92 3.36
C TYR A 115 35.88 -9.14 2.19
N GLU A 116 35.90 -9.69 0.99
CA GLU A 116 35.39 -9.04 -0.22
C GLU A 116 34.48 -10.01 -0.97
N TYR A 117 33.25 -9.58 -1.24
CA TYR A 117 32.24 -10.37 -1.92
C TYR A 117 31.70 -9.60 -3.11
N THR A 118 31.44 -10.29 -4.21
CA THR A 118 30.69 -9.68 -5.33
C THR A 118 29.26 -9.45 -4.86
N LEU A 119 28.82 -8.20 -4.87
CA LEU A 119 27.47 -7.85 -4.47
C LEU A 119 26.49 -8.35 -5.54
N PRO A 120 25.42 -9.08 -5.16
CA PRO A 120 24.37 -9.45 -6.09
C PRO A 120 23.70 -8.20 -6.68
N ALA A 121 22.98 -8.38 -7.79
CA ALA A 121 22.19 -7.30 -8.36
C ALA A 121 21.10 -6.90 -7.37
N LEU A 122 21.19 -5.69 -6.83
CA LEU A 122 20.23 -5.16 -5.87
C LEU A 122 19.09 -4.46 -6.61
N ASN A 123 17.85 -4.71 -6.20
CA ASN A 123 16.67 -4.00 -6.70
C ASN A 123 16.47 -2.62 -6.04
N GLY A 124 17.28 -2.29 -5.04
CA GLY A 124 17.18 -1.05 -4.27
C GLY A 124 18.48 -0.54 -3.69
N ALA A 125 18.36 0.47 -2.83
CA ALA A 125 19.51 1.09 -2.20
C ALA A 125 20.02 0.23 -1.04
N TYR A 126 21.32 -0.11 -1.07
CA TYR A 126 21.99 -0.81 0.02
C TYR A 126 21.77 -0.12 1.38
N LYS A 127 21.46 -0.92 2.41
CA LYS A 127 21.26 -0.45 3.79
C LYS A 127 22.23 -1.04 4.80
N GLY A 128 22.67 -2.27 4.61
CA GLY A 128 23.59 -2.93 5.51
C GLY A 128 23.57 -4.43 5.31
N VAL A 129 24.26 -5.12 6.22
CA VAL A 129 24.31 -6.57 6.28
C VAL A 129 23.98 -7.05 7.67
N GLU A 130 23.33 -8.21 7.74
CA GLU A 130 23.24 -9.02 8.95
C GLU A 130 23.87 -10.40 8.69
N PHE A 131 24.51 -10.97 9.69
CA PHE A 131 24.96 -12.36 9.66
C PHE A 131 23.92 -13.25 10.32
N VAL A 132 23.69 -14.43 9.75
CA VAL A 132 22.81 -15.46 10.30
C VAL A 132 23.63 -16.71 10.54
N ASP A 133 23.72 -17.12 11.79
CA ASP A 133 24.47 -18.31 12.16
C ASP A 133 23.65 -19.60 12.00
N SER A 134 24.28 -20.75 12.26
CA SER A 134 23.62 -22.06 12.18
C SER A 134 22.46 -22.27 13.16
N ASP A 135 22.36 -21.43 14.20
CA ASP A 135 21.27 -21.44 15.18
C ASP A 135 20.16 -20.43 14.81
N GLU A 136 20.19 -19.89 13.58
CA GLU A 136 19.30 -18.84 13.06
C GLU A 136 19.37 -17.50 13.83
N ARG A 137 20.43 -17.28 14.61
CA ARG A 137 20.62 -16.01 15.32
C ARG A 137 21.16 -14.97 14.34
N THR A 138 20.57 -13.78 14.41
CA THR A 138 20.88 -12.68 13.50
C THR A 138 21.71 -11.60 14.20
N TYR A 139 22.79 -11.15 13.56
CA TYR A 139 23.73 -10.16 14.08
C TYR A 139 24.00 -9.07 13.04
N PRO A 140 23.71 -7.79 13.31
CA PRO A 140 24.00 -6.72 12.37
C PRO A 140 25.51 -6.49 12.24
N SER A 141 25.98 -6.28 11.01
CA SER A 141 27.32 -5.75 10.76
C SER A 141 27.29 -4.22 10.86
N PHE A 142 28.36 -3.66 11.43
CA PHE A 142 28.63 -2.21 11.44
C PHE A 142 29.94 -1.87 10.73
N HIS A 143 30.54 -2.87 10.09
CA HIS A 143 31.87 -2.84 9.50
C HIS A 143 31.85 -3.26 8.02
N ASP A 144 30.67 -3.17 7.41
CA ASP A 144 30.41 -3.38 6.01
C ASP A 144 30.46 -2.06 5.22
N LYS A 145 30.90 -2.12 3.97
CA LYS A 145 30.81 -1.02 3.01
C LYS A 145 30.74 -1.56 1.60
N VAL A 146 30.00 -0.86 0.74
CA VAL A 146 29.92 -1.18 -0.68
C VAL A 146 30.81 -0.23 -1.47
N ARG A 147 31.69 -0.78 -2.31
CA ARG A 147 32.52 -0.01 -3.26
C ARG A 147 32.60 -0.74 -4.60
N ASN A 148 32.20 -0.07 -5.68
CA ASN A 148 32.28 -0.59 -7.05
C ASN A 148 31.64 -1.97 -7.24
N GLY A 149 30.49 -2.23 -6.60
CA GLY A 149 29.80 -3.53 -6.68
C GLY A 149 30.42 -4.63 -5.84
N VAL A 150 31.35 -4.31 -4.95
CA VAL A 150 31.95 -5.23 -3.99
C VAL A 150 31.48 -4.86 -2.59
N LEU A 151 30.96 -5.84 -1.86
CA LEU A 151 30.70 -5.78 -0.43
C LEU A 151 32.01 -6.08 0.30
N ILE A 152 32.46 -5.14 1.14
CA ILE A 152 33.74 -5.21 1.83
C ILE A 152 33.49 -5.16 3.33
N PHE A 153 34.08 -6.10 4.07
CA PHE A 153 34.11 -6.09 5.54
C PHE A 153 35.47 -5.60 6.04
N ASP A 154 35.48 -4.88 7.16
CA ASP A 154 36.75 -4.59 7.84
C ASP A 154 37.37 -5.87 8.42
N TYR A 155 38.70 -5.93 8.43
CA TYR A 155 39.44 -7.11 8.89
C TYR A 155 39.09 -7.47 10.34
N GLY A 156 38.72 -8.73 10.57
CA GLY A 156 38.31 -9.25 11.88
C GLY A 156 36.87 -8.96 12.31
N PHE A 157 36.06 -8.34 11.44
CA PHE A 157 34.65 -8.02 11.70
C PHE A 157 33.67 -8.78 10.79
N GLY A 158 34.12 -9.91 10.23
CA GLY A 158 33.27 -10.82 9.47
C GLY A 158 32.43 -11.76 10.36
N GLY A 159 31.54 -12.51 9.73
CA GLY A 159 30.77 -13.57 10.38
C GLY A 159 31.62 -14.80 10.73
N GLY A 160 30.98 -15.81 11.31
CA GLY A 160 31.53 -17.16 11.38
C GLY A 160 31.62 -17.80 10.00
N ASP A 161 32.57 -18.71 9.82
CA ASP A 161 32.67 -19.51 8.60
C ASP A 161 31.38 -20.31 8.38
N GLY A 162 30.75 -20.13 7.22
CA GLY A 162 29.45 -20.71 6.90
C GLY A 162 28.23 -19.89 7.32
N ASP A 163 28.39 -18.73 7.97
CA ASP A 163 27.26 -17.84 8.30
C ASP A 163 26.65 -17.28 7.01
N THR A 164 25.33 -17.16 6.96
CA THR A 164 24.64 -16.52 5.83
C THR A 164 24.78 -15.00 5.95
N ILE A 165 25.12 -14.34 4.85
CA ILE A 165 25.20 -12.88 4.74
C ILE A 165 23.85 -12.39 4.21
N ARG A 166 23.01 -11.85 5.10
CA ARG A 166 21.77 -11.14 4.75
C ARG A 166 22.09 -9.74 4.30
N ILE A 167 21.97 -9.44 3.01
CA ILE A 167 22.07 -8.07 2.50
C ILE A 167 20.70 -7.41 2.61
N LEU A 168 20.66 -6.28 3.31
CA LEU A 168 19.46 -5.48 3.47
C LEU A 168 19.44 -4.36 2.43
N THR A 169 18.36 -4.27 1.66
CA THR A 169 18.16 -3.19 0.69
C THR A 169 16.82 -2.50 0.87
N LYS A 170 16.77 -1.22 0.54
CA LYS A 170 15.55 -0.43 0.55
C LYS A 170 15.10 -0.19 -0.88
N SER A 171 14.03 -0.86 -1.27
CA SER A 171 13.49 -0.85 -2.64
C SER A 171 12.10 -0.21 -2.61
N PRO A 172 11.71 0.58 -3.62
CA PRO A 172 10.34 1.08 -3.70
C PRO A 172 9.38 -0.11 -3.78
N HIS A 173 8.25 -0.04 -3.07
CA HIS A 173 7.20 -1.05 -3.23
C HIS A 173 6.65 -1.01 -4.66
N ASP A 174 6.30 -2.19 -5.19
CA ASP A 174 5.65 -2.29 -6.50
C ASP A 174 4.36 -1.48 -6.57
N LEU A 175 4.10 -0.87 -7.72
CA LEU A 175 2.87 -0.11 -7.90
C LEU A 175 1.66 -1.04 -7.86
N LEU A 176 0.66 -0.67 -7.05
CA LEU A 176 -0.64 -1.34 -7.04
C LEU A 176 -1.43 -0.88 -8.28
N PHE A 177 -1.67 -1.79 -9.21
CA PHE A 177 -2.48 -1.56 -10.40
C PHE A 177 -3.87 -2.16 -10.25
N ASP A 178 -3.93 -3.40 -9.80
CA ASP A 178 -5.17 -4.16 -9.66
C ASP A 178 -5.67 -4.13 -8.22
N ALA A 179 -6.98 -4.32 -8.05
CA ALA A 179 -7.59 -4.32 -6.73
C ALA A 179 -7.24 -5.55 -5.89
N THR A 180 -6.67 -6.57 -6.52
CA THR A 180 -6.15 -7.79 -5.90
C THR A 180 -4.69 -7.67 -5.46
N ASP A 181 -4.00 -6.59 -5.84
CA ASP A 181 -2.61 -6.39 -5.47
C ASP A 181 -2.49 -6.21 -3.95
N THR A 182 -1.43 -6.79 -3.39
CA THR A 182 -1.20 -6.79 -1.95
C THR A 182 -0.08 -5.84 -1.58
N LEU A 183 -0.27 -5.11 -0.48
CA LEU A 183 0.81 -4.40 0.18
C LEU A 183 1.72 -5.39 0.90
N ASP A 184 3.02 -5.13 0.86
CA ASP A 184 4.00 -5.81 1.68
C ASP A 184 3.61 -5.72 3.17
N ALA A 185 3.73 -6.85 3.88
CA ALA A 185 3.30 -6.97 5.27
C ALA A 185 4.09 -6.04 6.23
N ALA A 186 5.31 -5.64 5.87
CA ALA A 186 6.11 -4.69 6.62
C ALA A 186 5.56 -3.25 6.53
N ILE A 187 4.69 -2.95 5.55
CA ILE A 187 4.09 -1.62 5.40
C ILE A 187 2.88 -1.48 6.33
N PRO A 188 2.87 -0.47 7.23
CA PRO A 188 1.73 -0.26 8.11
C PRO A 188 0.53 0.28 7.35
N ILE A 189 -0.44 -0.59 7.06
CA ILE A 189 -1.64 -0.28 6.27
C ILE A 189 -2.39 0.95 6.78
N LYS A 190 -2.50 1.13 8.11
CA LYS A 190 -3.21 2.29 8.69
C LYS A 190 -2.57 3.61 8.30
N LYS A 191 -1.24 3.68 8.24
CA LYS A 191 -0.53 4.90 7.84
C LYS A 191 -0.79 5.18 6.36
N VAL A 192 -0.62 4.17 5.50
CA VAL A 192 -0.89 4.29 4.05
C VAL A 192 -2.31 4.80 3.81
N LEU A 193 -3.30 4.25 4.53
CA LEU A 193 -4.69 4.69 4.41
C LEU A 193 -4.85 6.19 4.75
N TRP A 194 -4.34 6.65 5.90
CA TRP A 194 -4.51 8.05 6.29
C TRP A 194 -3.69 9.03 5.44
N ASP A 195 -2.47 8.65 5.04
CA ASP A 195 -1.65 9.46 4.13
C ASP A 195 -2.35 9.60 2.77
N ALA A 196 -2.90 8.51 2.23
CA ALA A 196 -3.63 8.52 0.97
C ALA A 196 -4.91 9.36 1.08
N VAL A 197 -5.66 9.25 2.19
CA VAL A 197 -6.85 10.07 2.44
C VAL A 197 -6.49 11.56 2.43
N VAL A 198 -5.41 11.96 3.10
CA VAL A 198 -4.96 13.36 3.11
C VAL A 198 -4.61 13.83 1.69
N ASP A 199 -3.87 13.04 0.91
CA ASP A 199 -3.54 13.41 -0.47
C ASP A 199 -4.80 13.55 -1.35
N VAL A 200 -5.76 12.63 -1.25
CA VAL A 200 -7.03 12.71 -1.99
C VAL A 200 -7.84 13.94 -1.57
N LEU A 201 -7.92 14.26 -0.28
CA LEU A 201 -8.64 15.43 0.21
C LEU A 201 -7.97 16.73 -0.23
N GLN A 202 -6.64 16.81 -0.22
CA GLN A 202 -5.91 17.98 -0.73
C GLN A 202 -6.19 18.20 -2.23
N TRP A 203 -6.24 17.13 -3.01
CA TRP A 203 -6.69 17.20 -4.40
C TRP A 203 -8.15 17.68 -4.50
N GLY A 204 -9.04 17.13 -3.68
CA GLY A 204 -10.45 17.51 -3.61
C GLY A 204 -10.66 19.00 -3.29
N VAL A 205 -9.94 19.55 -2.31
CA VAL A 205 -10.02 20.99 -1.96
C VAL A 205 -9.62 21.86 -3.15
N ARG A 206 -8.62 21.44 -3.93
CA ARG A 206 -8.20 22.18 -5.14
C ARG A 206 -9.27 22.11 -6.24
N GLN A 207 -9.91 20.95 -6.40
CA GLN A 207 -10.88 20.71 -7.47
C GLN A 207 -12.27 21.30 -7.16
N TYR A 208 -12.70 21.24 -5.90
CA TYR A 208 -14.07 21.53 -5.46
C TYR A 208 -14.15 22.70 -4.48
N ARG A 209 -13.16 23.61 -4.50
CA ARG A 209 -12.94 24.70 -3.52
C ARG A 209 -14.16 25.51 -3.07
N ASN A 210 -15.24 25.55 -3.86
CA ASN A 210 -16.47 26.30 -3.57
C ASN A 210 -17.70 25.42 -3.31
N ASP A 211 -17.56 24.09 -3.27
CA ASP A 211 -18.67 23.17 -3.07
C ASP A 211 -18.72 22.67 -1.62
N ALA A 212 -19.46 23.42 -0.79
CA ALA A 212 -19.67 23.08 0.61
C ALA A 212 -20.34 21.70 0.81
N SER A 213 -21.03 21.17 -0.22
CA SER A 213 -21.64 19.83 -0.14
C SER A 213 -20.60 18.70 -0.07
N LYS A 214 -19.33 18.99 -0.37
CA LYS A 214 -18.23 18.03 -0.35
C LYS A 214 -17.42 18.03 0.94
N MET A 215 -17.70 18.95 1.88
CA MET A 215 -17.12 19.06 3.24
C MET A 215 -15.60 18.81 3.31
N THR A 216 -14.85 19.12 2.26
CA THR A 216 -13.51 18.56 2.04
C THR A 216 -12.46 19.15 2.99
N GLU A 217 -12.66 20.39 3.44
CA GLU A 217 -11.74 21.07 4.38
C GLU A 217 -11.89 20.54 5.83
N GLU A 218 -13.10 20.26 6.29
CA GLU A 218 -13.34 19.68 7.62
C GLU A 218 -12.77 18.26 7.72
N PHE A 219 -13.03 17.44 6.69
CA PHE A 219 -12.44 16.10 6.60
C PHE A 219 -10.91 16.14 6.53
N LEU A 220 -10.34 17.14 5.84
CA LEU A 220 -8.88 17.30 5.75
C LEU A 220 -8.26 17.56 7.13
N GLN A 221 -8.86 18.44 7.94
CA GLN A 221 -8.36 18.70 9.30
C GLN A 221 -8.40 17.45 10.18
N LEU A 222 -9.49 16.67 10.12
CA LEU A 222 -9.60 15.41 10.85
C LEU A 222 -8.55 14.39 10.38
N ALA A 223 -8.39 14.24 9.06
CA ALA A 223 -7.46 13.30 8.45
C ALA A 223 -6.00 13.64 8.81
N MET A 224 -5.61 14.92 8.78
CA MET A 224 -4.28 15.37 9.20
C MET A 224 -4.00 15.06 10.68
N GLY A 225 -5.00 15.25 11.57
CA GLY A 225 -4.84 14.89 12.99
C GLY A 225 -4.66 13.38 13.21
N LYS A 226 -5.31 12.53 12.41
CA LYS A 226 -5.09 11.07 12.45
C LYS A 226 -3.74 10.69 11.85
N GLN A 227 -3.35 11.29 10.74
CA GLN A 227 -2.07 11.09 10.08
C GLN A 227 -0.91 11.35 11.05
N GLU A 228 -0.93 12.48 11.77
CA GLU A 228 0.12 12.83 12.74
C GLU A 228 0.23 11.80 13.88
N LYS A 229 -0.92 11.29 14.36
CA LYS A 229 -0.94 10.25 15.39
C LYS A 229 -0.26 8.96 14.92
N PHE A 230 -0.56 8.50 13.70
CA PHE A 230 0.01 7.25 13.18
C PHE A 230 1.46 7.41 12.71
N GLY A 231 1.86 8.60 12.24
CA GLY A 231 3.25 8.91 11.95
C GLY A 231 4.16 8.87 13.20
N LYS A 232 3.65 9.33 14.35
CA LYS A 232 4.39 9.26 15.63
C LYS A 232 4.57 7.82 16.13
N LEU A 233 3.55 6.98 16.01
CA LEU A 233 3.62 5.58 16.46
C LEU A 233 4.67 4.76 15.70
N GLN A 234 4.84 4.98 14.39
CA GLN A 234 5.86 4.25 13.61
C GLN A 234 7.29 4.67 13.95
N ASN A 235 7.53 5.94 14.29
CA ASN A 235 8.86 6.37 14.76
C ASN A 235 9.22 5.77 16.13
N ASP A 236 8.23 5.40 16.95
CA ASP A 236 8.44 4.78 18.25
C ASP A 236 8.45 3.23 18.18
N GLU A 237 7.80 2.62 17.17
CA GLU A 237 7.70 1.16 16.97
C GLU A 237 8.71 0.57 15.99
N LEU A 238 9.25 1.35 15.06
CA LEU A 238 10.55 1.00 14.50
C LEU A 238 11.50 0.97 15.70
N PRO A 239 12.32 -0.08 15.91
CA PRO A 239 13.42 0.03 16.83
C PRO A 239 14.24 1.20 16.31
N MET A 240 14.04 2.38 16.89
CA MET A 240 15.00 3.44 16.81
C MET A 240 16.25 2.76 17.32
N VAL A 241 17.18 2.47 16.41
CA VAL A 241 18.56 2.34 16.78
C VAL A 241 18.94 3.73 17.28
N ARG A 242 18.54 4.03 18.52
CA ARG A 242 19.00 5.19 19.27
C ARG A 242 20.44 4.85 19.55
N TYR A 243 21.30 5.17 18.60
CA TYR A 243 22.72 5.28 18.86
C TYR A 243 22.88 6.39 19.90
N LYS A 244 22.87 6.01 21.18
CA LYS A 244 23.57 6.77 22.20
C LYS A 244 25.01 6.80 21.72
N ALA A 245 25.45 7.92 21.17
CA ALA A 245 26.85 8.22 21.04
C ALA A 245 27.47 8.03 22.43
N ALA A 246 28.17 6.91 22.62
CA ALA A 246 28.99 6.72 23.80
C ALA A 246 29.99 7.89 23.78
N GLY A 247 29.88 8.77 24.77
CA GLY A 247 30.82 9.88 24.93
C GLY A 247 32.21 9.30 25.06
N TRP A 248 33.07 9.59 24.09
CA TRP A 248 34.50 9.38 24.24
C TRP A 248 35.00 10.44 25.22
N GLY A 249 35.05 10.05 26.50
CA GLY A 249 35.82 10.75 27.51
C GLY A 249 37.31 10.63 27.16
N ARG A 250 37.98 11.78 27.08
CA ARG A 250 39.43 11.90 27.02
C ARG A 250 40.08 11.53 28.35
#